data_AF-A0A833QHE3-F1
#
_entry.id   AF-A0A833QHE3-F1
#
_cell.length_a   1.000
_cell.length_b   1.000
_cell.length_c   1.000
_cell.angle_alpha   90.00
_cell.angle_beta   90.00
_cell.angle_gamma   90.00
#
_symmetry.space_group_name_H-M   'P 1'
#
loop_
_entity.id
_entity.type
_entity.pdbx_description
1 polymer ?
#
loop_
_entity_poly.entity_id
_entity_poly.type
_entity_poly.pdbx_seq_one_letter_code
_entity_poly.pdbx_strand_id
1 'polypeptide(L)'
;MAPTKQTKVKASNGGAKKRTRDDDQQDNGSSAVDKLQAMGIRELRDLAKLEGVVTNGTKKQLIERLSNCINKDDEKDPKKDSDEEKDKKDDGNDDTATDMEKYLAMGIKELRELAKSKGLPANGSKKDIAERLLNATNNGMGNSDSKDDKEEKEEKTEKIVTATKKGSAVLDQYLPQTIKSSYHVLQVGDEIYDATLNQTNVGHNNNKFYIIQVLESDDGLSYMVFNRWGRVGVPGQNKLHGPFTKDHAISEFEGKFYDKTKNYWEDRKEFIFYPKQYTWLEMDYGEDEKEKKVWSGSILSAFSGFWVFKFESGSGLGHSGRGSGYQASNPHGFREFYTVIPHDFGFKKMSEFVIDTPQKLKAKLELVEALGQIEIATKLLEEEEDAEDDPIYARYKQLKCELTPVEADSKEFSMIKKYLKNTHAKTHSNYTVDIVQIFRVSRDGEDDHFKEFSSTQNRTLLWHGSRLTNWTGILSQGLRIAPPEAPVTGYMFGKGVYFADMFSKSANYCYASNSSKSGVLLLCEVALGEMNKLLCSDYNANNLPNGKLSTKGVGNTAPDESEYEMIEGGVVVPLGKPKEDHSRSGSLLYNEYIVYNVDQIKMRYLLHVDFNFNYRW
;
A
#
# COMPACT_ATOMS: atom_id res chain seq x y z
N MET A 1 25.30 41.44 40.06
CA MET A 1 25.44 39.99 40.21
C MET A 1 26.30 39.47 39.07
N ALA A 2 27.28 38.63 39.40
CA ALA A 2 28.37 38.13 38.58
C ALA A 2 27.93 37.03 37.57
N PRO A 3 28.84 36.37 36.80
CA PRO A 3 29.60 36.92 35.69
C PRO A 3 29.68 35.97 34.45
N THR A 4 30.28 36.51 33.38
CA THR A 4 30.85 35.86 32.19
C THR A 4 32.06 34.95 32.50
N LYS A 5 32.28 33.88 31.71
CA LYS A 5 33.61 33.32 31.27
C LYS A 5 33.39 32.09 30.37
N GLN A 6 33.66 32.17 29.07
CA GLN A 6 34.94 31.90 28.38
C GLN A 6 35.53 30.49 28.54
N THR A 7 35.53 29.83 27.38
CA THR A 7 36.19 28.61 26.91
C THR A 7 37.70 28.59 27.15
N LYS A 8 38.23 27.39 27.46
CA LYS A 8 39.65 27.06 27.32
C LYS A 8 39.83 25.70 26.64
N VAL A 9 40.55 25.75 25.53
CA VAL A 9 41.16 24.64 24.79
C VAL A 9 42.23 23.96 25.64
N LYS A 10 42.40 22.63 25.52
CA LYS A 10 43.71 21.98 25.62
C LYS A 10 43.76 20.68 24.81
N ALA A 11 44.84 20.55 24.06
CA ALA A 11 45.14 19.53 23.07
C ALA A 11 45.92 18.33 23.66
N SER A 12 45.85 17.22 22.92
CA SER A 12 46.89 16.22 22.61
C SER A 12 47.89 15.79 23.71
N ASN A 13 48.00 14.47 23.95
CA ASN A 13 49.03 13.61 23.34
C ASN A 13 49.08 12.21 23.96
N GLY A 14 49.52 11.23 23.15
CA GLY A 14 50.51 10.25 23.57
C GLY A 14 49.99 8.91 24.09
N GLY A 15 50.09 7.88 23.25
CA GLY A 15 49.89 6.49 23.66
C GLY A 15 51.11 5.86 24.33
N ALA A 16 50.93 4.66 24.89
CA ALA A 16 51.95 3.59 24.93
C ALA A 16 51.34 2.29 25.48
N LYS A 17 51.63 1.19 24.77
CA LYS A 17 51.47 -0.21 25.19
C LYS A 17 52.45 -0.59 26.30
N LYS A 18 52.04 -1.46 27.24
CA LYS A 18 52.75 -2.69 27.69
C LYS A 18 52.02 -3.31 28.90
N ARG A 19 51.51 -4.54 28.78
CA ARG A 19 52.13 -5.83 29.16
C ARG A 19 52.00 -6.18 30.66
N THR A 20 51.08 -7.12 30.91
CA THR A 20 51.20 -8.37 31.69
C THR A 20 51.89 -8.34 33.06
N ARG A 21 51.17 -8.84 34.06
CA ARG A 21 51.71 -9.72 35.10
C ARG A 21 50.63 -10.72 35.53
N ASP A 22 51.01 -11.98 35.43
CA ASP A 22 50.34 -13.16 35.95
C ASP A 22 50.31 -13.13 37.48
N ASP A 23 49.20 -13.56 38.06
CA ASP A 23 49.15 -14.13 39.40
C ASP A 23 48.35 -15.45 39.31
N ASP A 24 49.07 -16.54 39.60
CA ASP A 24 48.55 -17.89 39.77
C ASP A 24 47.55 -17.94 40.93
N GLN A 25 46.34 -18.42 40.67
CA GLN A 25 45.49 -19.01 41.71
C GLN A 25 44.88 -20.33 41.27
N GLN A 26 45.06 -21.30 42.16
CA GLN A 26 44.79 -22.71 42.04
C GLN A 26 43.31 -23.02 41.77
N ASP A 27 43.19 -23.93 40.82
CA ASP A 27 42.10 -24.83 40.46
C ASP A 27 41.21 -25.27 41.64
N ASN A 28 39.92 -24.92 41.55
CA ASN A 28 38.85 -25.58 42.28
C ASN A 28 37.94 -26.21 41.21
N GLY A 29 37.97 -27.54 41.14
CA GLY A 29 37.42 -28.36 40.05
C GLY A 29 35.96 -28.04 39.73
N SER A 30 35.77 -27.35 38.60
CA SER A 30 34.50 -27.27 37.89
C SER A 30 34.56 -28.26 36.74
N SER A 31 33.59 -29.20 36.69
CA SER A 31 33.49 -30.18 35.60
C SER A 31 33.52 -29.46 34.25
N ALA A 32 34.21 -30.01 33.25
CA ALA A 32 34.29 -29.40 31.92
C ALA A 32 32.89 -29.13 31.31
N VAL A 33 31.88 -29.90 31.75
CA VAL A 33 30.47 -29.71 31.39
C VAL A 33 29.86 -28.46 32.05
N ASP A 34 30.24 -28.13 33.28
CA ASP A 34 29.75 -26.93 33.98
C ASP A 34 30.26 -25.65 33.31
N LYS A 35 31.50 -25.66 32.80
CA LYS A 35 32.08 -24.57 32.02
C LYS A 35 31.30 -24.34 30.71
N LEU A 36 30.86 -25.40 30.03
CA LEU A 36 30.02 -25.30 28.84
C LEU A 36 28.61 -24.76 29.16
N GLN A 37 28.04 -25.11 30.32
CA GLN A 37 26.73 -24.60 30.73
C GLN A 37 26.74 -23.09 31.01
N ALA A 38 27.84 -22.56 31.55
CA ALA A 38 28.02 -21.14 31.83
C ALA A 38 28.21 -20.27 30.57
N MET A 39 28.67 -20.84 29.45
CA MET A 39 28.98 -20.08 28.22
C MET A 39 27.75 -19.56 27.45
N GLY A 40 27.92 -18.42 26.78
CA GLY A 40 26.92 -17.86 25.87
C GLY A 40 26.79 -18.66 24.57
N ILE A 41 25.64 -18.59 23.88
CA ILE A 41 25.41 -19.37 22.65
C ILE A 41 26.37 -19.01 21.50
N ARG A 42 26.94 -17.80 21.49
CA ARG A 42 27.96 -17.39 20.52
C ARG A 42 29.30 -18.07 20.81
N GLU A 43 29.73 -18.04 22.06
CA GLU A 43 30.96 -18.70 22.53
C GLU A 43 30.90 -20.20 22.29
N LEU A 44 29.75 -20.84 22.55
CA LEU A 44 29.54 -22.27 22.25
C LEU A 44 29.63 -22.61 20.76
N ARG A 45 29.23 -21.68 19.87
CA ARG A 45 29.36 -21.88 18.42
C ARG A 45 30.78 -21.69 17.94
N ASP A 46 31.50 -20.74 18.52
CA ASP A 46 32.91 -20.52 18.23
C ASP A 46 33.75 -21.70 18.71
N LEU A 47 33.43 -22.25 19.90
CA LEU A 47 34.05 -23.48 20.41
C LEU A 47 33.70 -24.69 19.53
N ALA A 48 32.43 -24.88 19.16
CA ALA A 48 32.03 -25.95 18.25
C ALA A 48 32.71 -25.85 16.88
N LYS A 49 32.98 -24.64 16.39
CA LYS A 49 33.74 -24.43 15.15
C LYS A 49 35.21 -24.79 15.31
N LEU A 50 35.80 -24.53 16.47
CA LEU A 50 37.19 -24.88 16.80
C LEU A 50 37.36 -26.40 16.92
N GLU A 51 36.40 -27.07 17.57
CA GLU A 51 36.36 -28.52 17.79
C GLU A 51 35.83 -29.32 16.57
N GLY A 52 35.52 -28.65 15.46
CA GLY A 52 35.06 -29.29 14.23
C GLY A 52 33.65 -29.90 14.28
N VAL A 53 32.82 -29.44 15.22
CA VAL A 53 31.46 -29.94 15.47
C VAL A 53 30.42 -29.03 14.81
N VAL A 54 29.28 -29.60 14.41
CA VAL A 54 28.19 -28.87 13.75
C VAL A 54 27.64 -27.74 14.66
N THR A 55 27.74 -26.50 14.17
CA THR A 55 27.49 -25.25 14.94
C THR A 55 26.03 -24.79 14.98
N ASN A 56 25.11 -25.51 14.34
CA ASN A 56 23.68 -25.17 14.32
C ASN A 56 22.93 -25.78 15.52
N GLY A 57 21.77 -25.21 15.89
CA GLY A 57 20.94 -25.72 16.98
C GLY A 57 20.86 -24.83 18.22
N THR A 58 20.14 -25.32 19.24
CA THR A 58 19.90 -24.64 20.52
C THR A 58 21.10 -24.77 21.46
N LYS A 59 21.18 -23.91 22.50
CA LYS A 59 22.27 -23.94 23.49
C LYS A 59 22.45 -25.33 24.11
N LYS A 60 21.36 -26.02 24.45
CA LYS A 60 21.39 -27.38 25.03
C LYS A 60 21.97 -28.42 24.07
N GLN A 61 21.59 -28.37 22.79
CA GLN A 61 22.11 -29.27 21.75
C GLN A 61 23.60 -29.06 21.46
N LEU A 62 24.08 -27.80 21.52
CA LEU A 62 25.50 -27.49 21.35
C LEU A 62 26.32 -27.98 22.54
N ILE A 63 25.83 -27.80 23.77
CA ILE A 63 26.49 -28.30 24.99
C ILE A 63 26.60 -29.83 24.94
N GLU A 64 25.52 -30.53 24.57
CA GLU A 64 25.50 -32.00 24.48
C GLU A 64 26.51 -32.54 23.46
N ARG A 65 26.64 -31.89 22.30
CA ARG A 65 27.63 -32.30 21.29
C ARG A 65 29.06 -32.01 21.72
N LEU A 66 29.30 -30.86 22.34
CA LEU A 66 30.61 -30.48 22.86
C LEU A 66 31.03 -31.36 24.04
N SER A 67 30.11 -31.72 24.94
CA SER A 67 30.38 -32.67 26.03
C SER A 67 30.70 -34.06 25.52
N ASN A 68 30.07 -34.49 24.41
CA ASN A 68 30.37 -35.78 23.78
C ASN A 68 31.73 -35.80 23.05
N CYS A 69 32.30 -34.64 22.74
CA CYS A 69 33.67 -34.52 22.19
C CYS A 69 34.73 -34.55 23.29
N ILE A 70 34.43 -34.01 24.48
CA ILE A 70 35.34 -34.02 25.63
C ILE A 70 35.61 -35.45 26.15
N ASN A 71 34.66 -36.37 25.95
CA ASN A 71 34.79 -37.77 26.38
C ASN A 71 35.48 -38.68 25.35
N LYS A 72 36.08 -38.14 24.27
CA LYS A 72 36.64 -38.92 23.14
C LYS A 72 38.16 -38.95 23.05
N ASP A 73 38.89 -38.43 24.04
CA ASP A 73 40.37 -38.50 24.03
C ASP A 73 40.96 -39.85 24.49
N ASP A 74 40.11 -40.83 24.85
CA ASP A 74 40.53 -42.20 25.17
C ASP A 74 39.94 -43.21 24.16
N GLU A 75 40.52 -43.32 22.96
CA GLU A 75 40.80 -44.59 22.26
C GLU A 75 41.43 -44.38 20.87
N LYS A 76 42.48 -45.16 20.57
CA LYS A 76 43.27 -45.13 19.33
C LYS A 76 42.68 -46.02 18.22
N ASP A 77 42.76 -45.53 16.99
CA ASP A 77 42.63 -46.19 15.67
C ASP A 77 43.44 -47.52 15.55
N PRO A 78 43.17 -48.50 14.62
CA PRO A 78 43.16 -48.23 13.16
C PRO A 78 42.30 -49.12 12.20
N LYS A 79 42.05 -48.57 10.99
CA LYS A 79 42.17 -49.17 9.61
C LYS A 79 40.98 -49.83 8.84
N LYS A 80 40.74 -49.23 7.65
CA LYS A 80 40.74 -49.74 6.24
C LYS A 80 39.71 -50.76 5.66
N ASP A 81 39.22 -50.33 4.48
CA ASP A 81 38.96 -51.02 3.20
C ASP A 81 37.85 -52.10 3.05
N SER A 82 36.97 -51.83 2.06
CA SER A 82 36.40 -52.70 0.99
C SER A 82 35.45 -53.88 1.26
N ASP A 83 34.41 -53.88 0.41
CA ASP A 83 33.74 -55.01 -0.29
C ASP A 83 32.49 -55.72 0.28
N GLU A 84 31.66 -56.07 -0.71
CA GLU A 84 30.46 -56.91 -0.81
C GLU A 84 30.55 -58.21 0.03
N GLU A 85 29.49 -58.89 0.50
CA GLU A 85 28.28 -59.32 -0.19
C GLU A 85 27.27 -59.92 0.82
N LYS A 86 26.04 -60.13 0.33
CA LYS A 86 24.83 -60.80 0.85
C LYS A 86 24.99 -61.84 1.97
N ASP A 87 23.96 -61.88 2.83
CA ASP A 87 23.26 -63.14 3.09
C ASP A 87 21.75 -62.94 3.28
N LYS A 88 20.98 -63.76 2.55
CA LYS A 88 19.52 -63.87 2.63
C LYS A 88 19.17 -64.86 3.74
N LYS A 89 18.12 -64.57 4.51
CA LYS A 89 17.06 -65.56 4.78
C LYS A 89 15.75 -64.85 5.13
N ASP A 90 14.80 -65.14 4.25
CA ASP A 90 13.35 -64.96 4.32
C ASP A 90 12.75 -65.58 5.59
N ASP A 91 11.73 -64.94 6.17
CA ASP A 91 10.32 -65.30 5.96
C ASP A 91 9.42 -64.52 6.94
N GLY A 92 8.40 -63.80 6.44
CA GLY A 92 7.34 -63.24 7.29
C GLY A 92 6.60 -62.03 6.72
N ASN A 93 5.84 -62.27 5.65
CA ASN A 93 4.96 -61.36 4.90
C ASN A 93 3.92 -60.59 5.75
N ASP A 94 3.88 -59.25 5.66
CA ASP A 94 2.64 -58.45 5.72
C ASP A 94 2.83 -57.17 4.88
N ASP A 95 2.03 -57.06 3.84
CA ASP A 95 2.28 -56.27 2.64
C ASP A 95 1.10 -55.30 2.45
N THR A 96 1.14 -54.14 3.12
CA THR A 96 0.25 -53.00 2.80
C THR A 96 0.97 -51.66 3.02
N ALA A 97 2.00 -51.37 2.24
CA ALA A 97 2.45 -50.00 2.05
C ALA A 97 1.45 -49.28 1.15
N THR A 98 0.86 -48.19 1.65
CA THR A 98 -0.11 -47.39 0.88
C THR A 98 0.56 -46.84 -0.39
N ASP A 99 -0.14 -46.79 -1.53
CA ASP A 99 0.44 -46.34 -2.80
C ASP A 99 1.05 -44.92 -2.72
N MET A 100 0.58 -44.12 -1.75
CA MET A 100 1.16 -42.82 -1.41
C MET A 100 2.59 -42.94 -0.83
N GLU A 101 2.87 -43.93 0.01
CA GLU A 101 4.21 -44.15 0.57
C GLU A 101 5.20 -44.58 -0.51
N LYS A 102 4.76 -45.37 -1.49
CA LYS A 102 5.57 -45.75 -2.66
C LYS A 102 5.97 -44.52 -3.50
N TYR A 103 5.02 -43.63 -3.79
CA TYR A 103 5.32 -42.40 -4.53
C TYR A 103 6.19 -41.43 -3.72
N LEU A 104 5.98 -41.32 -2.41
CA LEU A 104 6.81 -40.47 -1.56
C LEU A 104 8.23 -41.03 -1.34
N ALA A 105 8.45 -42.32 -1.54
CA ALA A 105 9.78 -42.93 -1.53
C ALA A 105 10.60 -42.66 -2.81
N MET A 106 9.95 -42.49 -3.97
CA MET A 106 10.62 -42.26 -5.27
C MET A 106 11.42 -40.95 -5.33
N GLY A 107 12.41 -40.86 -6.21
CA GLY A 107 13.10 -39.60 -6.48
C GLY A 107 12.18 -38.59 -7.20
N ILE A 108 12.36 -37.28 -6.97
CA ILE A 108 11.52 -36.26 -7.66
C ILE A 108 11.66 -36.29 -9.19
N LYS A 109 12.79 -36.79 -9.70
CA LYS A 109 13.02 -36.96 -11.14
C LYS A 109 12.18 -38.11 -11.71
N GLU A 110 12.15 -39.25 -11.01
CA GLU A 110 11.32 -40.41 -11.35
C GLU A 110 9.83 -40.09 -11.29
N LEU A 111 9.36 -39.38 -10.25
CA LEU A 111 7.97 -38.95 -10.15
C LEU A 111 7.53 -38.07 -11.32
N ARG A 112 8.42 -37.20 -11.82
CA ARG A 112 8.15 -36.34 -12.97
C ARG A 112 8.10 -37.11 -14.28
N GLU A 113 8.98 -38.09 -14.46
CA GLU A 113 8.96 -38.99 -15.62
C GLU A 113 7.70 -39.86 -15.61
N LEU A 114 7.32 -40.39 -14.45
CA LEU A 114 6.11 -41.18 -14.28
C LEU A 114 4.84 -40.33 -14.55
N ALA A 115 4.77 -39.11 -14.03
CA ALA A 115 3.67 -38.18 -14.32
C ALA A 115 3.55 -37.86 -15.81
N LYS A 116 4.69 -37.58 -16.49
CA LYS A 116 4.70 -37.37 -17.94
C LYS A 116 4.24 -38.59 -18.72
N SER A 117 4.69 -39.79 -18.34
CA SER A 117 4.29 -41.04 -18.99
C SER A 117 2.78 -41.32 -18.86
N LYS A 118 2.15 -40.82 -17.78
CA LYS A 118 0.70 -40.87 -17.55
C LYS A 118 -0.06 -39.63 -18.07
N GLY A 119 0.60 -38.73 -18.80
CA GLY A 119 -0.03 -37.52 -19.35
C GLY A 119 -0.39 -36.44 -18.32
N LEU A 120 0.15 -36.53 -17.10
CA LEU A 120 -0.12 -35.60 -16.00
C LEU A 120 0.91 -34.47 -15.93
N PRO A 121 0.53 -33.27 -15.45
CA PRO A 121 1.48 -32.19 -15.22
C PRO A 121 2.57 -32.57 -14.22
N ALA A 122 3.84 -32.41 -14.62
CA ALA A 122 5.03 -32.75 -13.83
C ALA A 122 5.63 -31.56 -13.03
N ASN A 123 4.89 -30.47 -12.91
CA ASN A 123 5.26 -29.26 -12.16
C ASN A 123 4.80 -29.35 -10.68
N GLY A 124 5.50 -28.66 -9.77
CA GLY A 124 5.15 -28.60 -8.35
C GLY A 124 6.05 -29.43 -7.43
N SER A 125 5.61 -29.55 -6.18
CA SER A 125 6.32 -30.25 -5.09
C SER A 125 6.23 -31.77 -5.26
N LYS A 126 7.11 -32.51 -4.56
CA LYS A 126 7.12 -33.98 -4.58
C LYS A 126 5.75 -34.57 -4.16
N LYS A 127 5.11 -33.94 -3.18
CA LYS A 127 3.80 -34.34 -2.66
C LYS A 127 2.69 -34.07 -3.69
N ASP A 128 2.73 -32.92 -4.36
CA ASP A 128 1.72 -32.56 -5.37
C ASP A 128 1.70 -33.53 -6.55
N ILE A 129 2.88 -33.98 -6.99
CA ILE A 129 3.02 -34.93 -8.10
C ILE A 129 2.56 -36.34 -7.66
N ALA A 130 2.90 -36.75 -6.44
CA ALA A 130 2.47 -38.02 -5.86
C ALA A 130 0.94 -38.10 -5.69
N GLU A 131 0.30 -37.03 -5.21
CA GLU A 131 -1.16 -36.94 -5.07
C GLU A 131 -1.87 -36.98 -6.44
N ARG A 132 -1.31 -36.31 -7.46
CA ARG A 132 -1.83 -36.39 -8.84
C ARG A 132 -1.74 -37.79 -9.43
N LEU A 133 -0.62 -38.47 -9.20
CA LEU A 133 -0.42 -39.85 -9.64
C LEU A 133 -1.39 -40.81 -8.94
N LEU A 134 -1.65 -40.60 -7.65
CA LEU A 134 -2.63 -41.39 -6.89
C LEU A 134 -4.06 -41.18 -7.42
N ASN A 135 -4.46 -39.92 -7.62
CA ASN A 135 -5.79 -39.58 -8.11
C ASN A 135 -6.06 -40.10 -9.53
N ALA A 136 -5.04 -40.12 -10.39
CA ALA A 136 -5.16 -40.70 -11.73
C ALA A 136 -5.26 -42.23 -11.72
N THR A 137 -4.75 -42.89 -10.68
CA THR A 137 -4.81 -44.35 -10.54
C THR A 137 -6.17 -44.81 -10.00
N ASN A 138 -6.85 -43.98 -9.22
CA ASN A 138 -8.18 -44.26 -8.67
C ASN A 138 -9.35 -44.02 -9.66
N ASN A 139 -9.11 -43.37 -10.80
CA ASN A 139 -10.16 -42.96 -11.76
C ASN A 139 -10.13 -43.73 -13.10
N GLY A 140 -9.90 -45.04 -13.10
CA GLY A 140 -9.85 -45.84 -14.33
C GLY A 140 -10.72 -47.09 -14.36
N MET A 141 -11.99 -46.98 -14.78
CA MET A 141 -12.70 -47.98 -15.61
C MET A 141 -14.02 -47.39 -16.18
N GLY A 142 -14.08 -47.13 -17.49
CA GLY A 142 -15.32 -46.76 -18.21
C GLY A 142 -15.12 -45.83 -19.40
N ASN A 143 -15.09 -46.41 -20.61
CA ASN A 143 -14.76 -45.81 -21.90
C ASN A 143 -16.03 -45.41 -22.69
N SER A 144 -16.03 -44.26 -23.39
CA SER A 144 -16.37 -44.08 -24.83
C SER A 144 -16.98 -42.71 -25.20
N ASP A 145 -16.26 -41.98 -26.06
CA ASP A 145 -16.69 -41.14 -27.19
C ASP A 145 -17.99 -40.32 -27.13
N SER A 146 -17.85 -38.98 -27.19
CA SER A 146 -18.36 -38.14 -28.32
C SER A 146 -17.95 -36.67 -28.15
N LYS A 147 -17.51 -36.07 -29.26
CA LYS A 147 -17.26 -34.63 -29.45
C LYS A 147 -18.51 -33.80 -29.15
N ASP A 148 -18.33 -32.64 -28.51
CA ASP A 148 -18.94 -31.39 -28.96
C ASP A 148 -18.29 -30.17 -28.27
N ASP A 149 -18.07 -29.14 -29.07
CA ASP A 149 -17.50 -27.85 -28.72
C ASP A 149 -18.37 -27.10 -27.72
N LYS A 150 -17.76 -26.65 -26.61
CA LYS A 150 -18.18 -25.47 -25.83
C LYS A 150 -17.02 -25.04 -24.93
N GLU A 151 -16.30 -24.01 -25.37
CA GLU A 151 -15.43 -23.22 -24.49
C GLU A 151 -16.31 -22.46 -23.50
N GLU A 152 -16.60 -23.07 -22.34
CA GLU A 152 -17.01 -22.32 -21.17
C GLU A 152 -15.76 -21.68 -20.57
N LYS A 153 -15.55 -20.40 -20.88
CA LYS A 153 -14.70 -19.53 -20.07
C LYS A 153 -15.36 -19.44 -18.69
N GLU A 154 -14.85 -20.21 -17.74
CA GLU A 154 -15.04 -19.91 -16.32
C GLU A 154 -14.42 -18.53 -16.07
N GLU A 155 -15.29 -17.51 -16.13
CA GLU A 155 -15.06 -16.21 -15.58
C GLU A 155 -14.84 -16.42 -14.09
N LYS A 156 -13.58 -16.36 -13.65
CA LYS A 156 -13.24 -16.29 -12.23
C LYS A 156 -13.84 -15.00 -11.71
N THR A 157 -15.07 -15.08 -11.22
CA THR A 157 -15.62 -14.09 -10.31
C THR A 157 -14.64 -14.01 -9.16
N GLU A 158 -13.96 -12.87 -9.05
CA GLU A 158 -13.17 -12.54 -7.87
C GLU A 158 -14.13 -12.64 -6.68
N LYS A 159 -14.01 -13.73 -5.91
CA LYS A 159 -14.76 -13.88 -4.68
C LYS A 159 -14.37 -12.70 -3.80
N ILE A 160 -15.29 -11.76 -3.61
CA ILE A 160 -15.19 -10.73 -2.60
C ILE A 160 -14.88 -11.46 -1.29
N VAL A 161 -13.69 -11.25 -0.74
CA VAL A 161 -13.31 -11.81 0.54
C VAL A 161 -14.12 -11.07 1.60
N THR A 162 -15.21 -11.67 2.05
CA THR A 162 -16.05 -11.12 3.12
C THR A 162 -15.28 -11.16 4.44
N ALA A 163 -14.82 -10.00 4.89
CA ALA A 163 -14.29 -9.80 6.23
C ALA A 163 -15.37 -10.15 7.27
N THR A 164 -15.02 -10.94 8.29
CA THR A 164 -15.94 -11.27 9.39
C THR A 164 -15.67 -10.31 10.55
N LYS A 165 -16.50 -9.26 10.69
CA LYS A 165 -16.51 -8.41 11.88
C LYS A 165 -17.34 -9.09 12.96
N LYS A 166 -16.73 -9.40 14.10
CA LYS A 166 -17.40 -9.97 15.27
C LYS A 166 -16.74 -9.36 16.50
N GLY A 167 -17.48 -8.52 17.23
CA GLY A 167 -16.90 -7.54 18.16
C GLY A 167 -16.38 -6.29 17.43
N SER A 168 -15.55 -5.49 18.11
CA SER A 168 -15.09 -4.20 17.58
C SER A 168 -13.99 -4.32 16.52
N ALA A 169 -13.25 -5.43 16.48
CA ALA A 169 -12.24 -5.69 15.44
C ALA A 169 -12.60 -6.84 14.49
N VAL A 170 -12.04 -6.79 13.28
CA VAL A 170 -12.21 -7.81 12.25
C VAL A 170 -11.24 -8.96 12.47
N LEU A 171 -11.74 -10.19 12.46
CA LEU A 171 -10.90 -11.39 12.57
C LEU A 171 -10.03 -11.57 11.32
N ASP A 172 -8.76 -11.96 11.51
CA ASP A 172 -7.87 -12.24 10.38
C ASP A 172 -8.45 -13.31 9.44
N GLN A 173 -8.40 -13.01 8.14
CA GLN A 173 -9.00 -13.85 7.10
C GLN A 173 -8.42 -15.28 7.03
N TYR A 174 -7.21 -15.53 7.56
CA TYR A 174 -6.57 -16.84 7.54
C TYR A 174 -6.80 -17.66 8.83
N LEU A 175 -7.62 -17.17 9.75
CA LEU A 175 -8.09 -17.98 10.87
C LEU A 175 -8.95 -19.16 10.38
N PRO A 176 -8.87 -20.33 11.03
CA PRO A 176 -9.77 -21.44 10.73
C PRO A 176 -11.24 -21.02 10.88
N GLN A 177 -12.11 -21.52 10.00
CA GLN A 177 -13.54 -21.15 10.01
C GLN A 177 -14.22 -21.48 11.34
N THR A 178 -13.82 -22.58 11.99
CA THR A 178 -14.31 -22.97 13.33
C THR A 178 -14.03 -21.89 14.38
N ILE A 179 -12.85 -21.27 14.34
CA ILE A 179 -12.48 -20.18 15.24
C ILE A 179 -13.29 -18.92 14.91
N LYS A 180 -13.42 -18.58 13.62
CA LYS A 180 -14.21 -17.41 13.20
C LYS A 180 -15.68 -17.49 13.62
N SER A 181 -16.22 -18.71 13.74
CA SER A 181 -17.60 -18.91 14.17
C SER A 181 -17.80 -18.75 15.68
N SER A 182 -16.80 -19.03 16.52
CA SER A 182 -16.97 -19.11 17.99
C SER A 182 -16.06 -18.19 18.82
N TYR A 183 -15.25 -17.36 18.17
CA TYR A 183 -14.35 -16.40 18.83
C TYR A 183 -14.53 -15.00 18.25
N HIS A 184 -14.15 -13.99 19.03
CA HIS A 184 -14.01 -12.59 18.63
C HIS A 184 -12.68 -12.04 19.14
N VAL A 185 -12.26 -10.87 18.65
CA VAL A 185 -11.05 -10.21 19.18
C VAL A 185 -11.32 -9.69 20.58
N LEU A 186 -10.41 -9.96 21.51
CA LEU A 186 -10.52 -9.51 22.90
C LEU A 186 -10.49 -7.99 23.00
N GLN A 187 -11.45 -7.45 23.75
CA GLN A 187 -11.51 -6.04 24.14
C GLN A 187 -11.62 -5.93 25.67
N VAL A 188 -10.85 -5.02 26.26
CA VAL A 188 -10.87 -4.73 27.70
C VAL A 188 -11.01 -3.21 27.90
N GLY A 189 -12.23 -2.76 28.19
CA GLY A 189 -12.53 -1.31 28.15
C GLY A 189 -12.38 -0.78 26.72
N ASP A 190 -11.58 0.27 26.55
CA ASP A 190 -11.30 0.86 25.23
C ASP A 190 -10.11 0.18 24.52
N GLU A 191 -9.49 -0.81 25.17
CA GLU A 191 -8.30 -1.49 24.67
C GLU A 191 -8.67 -2.71 23.82
N ILE A 192 -8.44 -2.61 22.52
CA ILE A 192 -8.61 -3.71 21.56
C ILE A 192 -7.26 -4.39 21.35
N TYR A 193 -7.17 -5.69 21.67
CA TYR A 193 -5.93 -6.46 21.55
C TYR A 193 -5.71 -7.01 20.13
N ASP A 194 -5.52 -6.08 19.19
CA ASP A 194 -5.17 -6.32 17.78
C ASP A 194 -4.07 -5.35 17.33
N ALA A 195 -2.97 -5.92 16.83
CA ALA A 195 -1.84 -5.16 16.32
C ALA A 195 -1.43 -5.62 14.92
N THR A 196 -1.55 -4.70 13.96
CA THR A 196 -0.93 -4.84 12.64
C THR A 196 0.39 -4.07 12.61
N LEU A 197 1.46 -4.76 12.28
CA LEU A 197 2.82 -4.22 12.26
C LEU A 197 3.40 -4.31 10.85
N ASN A 198 4.16 -3.30 10.42
CA ASN A 198 4.86 -3.29 9.15
C ASN A 198 6.33 -2.93 9.31
N GLN A 199 7.17 -3.52 8.48
CA GLN A 199 8.60 -3.26 8.42
C GLN A 199 9.06 -3.19 6.96
N THR A 200 9.53 -2.01 6.58
CA THR A 200 10.17 -1.80 5.29
C THR A 200 11.66 -1.49 5.47
N ASN A 201 12.54 -2.14 4.71
CA ASN A 201 13.97 -1.82 4.58
C ASN A 201 14.47 -2.17 3.17
N VAL A 202 14.97 -1.15 2.49
CA VAL A 202 15.21 -1.21 1.04
C VAL A 202 16.56 -1.80 0.70
N GLY A 203 17.59 -1.49 1.49
CA GLY A 203 18.92 -2.09 1.31
C GLY A 203 18.90 -3.61 1.42
N HIS A 204 17.92 -4.18 2.12
CA HIS A 204 17.75 -5.62 2.30
C HIS A 204 16.49 -6.20 1.65
N ASN A 205 15.77 -5.42 0.82
CA ASN A 205 14.50 -5.81 0.19
C ASN A 205 13.45 -6.40 1.15
N ASN A 206 13.47 -5.96 2.42
CA ASN A 206 12.53 -6.38 3.44
C ASN A 206 11.26 -5.53 3.35
N ASN A 207 10.14 -6.14 3.04
CA ASN A 207 8.81 -5.55 3.11
C ASN A 207 7.92 -6.59 3.79
N LYS A 208 7.75 -6.47 5.10
CA LYS A 208 7.24 -7.55 5.94
C LYS A 208 6.14 -7.05 6.86
N PHE A 209 5.07 -7.82 6.97
CA PHE A 209 4.03 -7.57 7.96
C PHE A 209 4.11 -8.58 9.10
N TYR A 210 3.56 -8.20 10.25
CA TYR A 210 3.29 -9.08 11.39
C TYR A 210 1.96 -8.65 12.01
N ILE A 211 1.03 -9.59 12.18
CA ILE A 211 -0.28 -9.39 12.80
C ILE A 211 -0.32 -10.22 14.08
N ILE A 212 -0.87 -9.63 15.14
CA ILE A 212 -1.08 -10.24 16.45
C ILE A 212 -2.52 -9.96 16.85
N GLN A 213 -3.32 -11.00 17.11
CA GLN A 213 -4.69 -10.86 17.62
C GLN A 213 -4.87 -11.73 18.86
N VAL A 214 -5.39 -11.17 19.94
CA VAL A 214 -5.91 -11.96 21.07
C VAL A 214 -7.37 -12.28 20.79
N LEU A 215 -7.73 -13.55 20.90
CA LEU A 215 -9.07 -14.06 20.62
C LEU A 215 -9.70 -14.54 21.92
N GLU A 216 -10.93 -14.11 22.19
CA GLU A 216 -11.78 -14.59 23.28
C GLU A 216 -12.92 -15.43 22.69
N SER A 217 -13.18 -16.61 23.27
CA SER A 217 -14.33 -17.42 22.89
C SER A 217 -15.62 -16.72 23.31
N ASP A 218 -16.71 -16.94 22.58
CA ASP A 218 -17.98 -16.27 22.88
C ASP A 218 -18.56 -16.64 24.25
N ASP A 219 -18.15 -17.77 24.83
CA ASP A 219 -18.50 -18.15 26.20
C ASP A 219 -17.61 -17.49 27.29
N GLY A 220 -16.56 -16.76 26.89
CA GLY A 220 -15.63 -16.06 27.76
C GLY A 220 -14.64 -16.95 28.51
N LEU A 221 -14.61 -18.26 28.22
CA LEU A 221 -13.86 -19.27 28.99
C LEU A 221 -12.49 -19.61 28.39
N SER A 222 -12.25 -19.30 27.13
CA SER A 222 -11.06 -19.71 26.39
C SER A 222 -10.44 -18.55 25.63
N TYR A 223 -9.13 -18.38 25.78
CA TYR A 223 -8.38 -17.31 25.12
C TYR A 223 -7.28 -17.91 24.25
N MET A 224 -7.06 -17.32 23.07
CA MET A 224 -6.03 -17.73 22.13
C MET A 224 -5.26 -16.51 21.62
N VAL A 225 -4.04 -16.71 21.15
CA VAL A 225 -3.26 -15.66 20.48
C VAL A 225 -2.93 -16.12 19.07
N PHE A 226 -3.37 -15.35 18.08
CA PHE A 226 -3.09 -15.59 16.68
C PHE A 226 -1.97 -14.68 16.20
N ASN A 227 -0.98 -15.29 15.54
CA ASN A 227 0.12 -14.58 14.90
C ASN A 227 0.12 -14.88 13.40
N ARG A 228 0.25 -13.87 12.55
CA ARG A 228 0.47 -14.05 11.11
C ARG A 228 1.57 -13.13 10.60
N TRP A 229 2.50 -13.65 9.81
CA TRP A 229 3.64 -12.88 9.35
C TRP A 229 4.11 -13.32 7.97
N GLY A 230 4.67 -12.38 7.22
CA GLY A 230 5.14 -12.68 5.89
C GLY A 230 5.59 -11.45 5.15
N ARG A 231 5.74 -11.60 3.83
CA ARG A 231 5.94 -10.46 2.93
C ARG A 231 4.59 -9.80 2.67
N VAL A 232 4.55 -8.47 2.64
CA VAL A 232 3.31 -7.74 2.30
C VAL A 232 2.82 -8.16 0.91
N GLY A 233 1.52 -8.40 0.76
CA GLY A 233 0.89 -8.87 -0.48
C GLY A 233 0.73 -10.38 -0.61
N VAL A 234 1.38 -11.18 0.24
CA VAL A 234 1.21 -12.65 0.26
C VAL A 234 0.60 -13.14 1.58
N PRO A 235 -0.06 -14.32 1.60
CA PRO A 235 -0.69 -14.86 2.81
C PRO A 235 0.23 -14.93 4.05
N GLY A 236 1.49 -15.31 3.84
CA GLY A 236 2.46 -15.51 4.91
C GLY A 236 2.32 -16.84 5.65
N GLN A 237 3.03 -16.95 6.76
CA GLN A 237 2.89 -18.03 7.74
C GLN A 237 1.99 -17.55 8.88
N ASN A 238 1.29 -18.48 9.52
CA ASN A 238 0.49 -18.18 10.70
C ASN A 238 0.73 -19.21 11.81
N LYS A 239 0.32 -18.86 13.03
CA LYS A 239 0.32 -19.74 14.18
C LYS A 239 -0.73 -19.30 15.18
N LEU A 240 -1.55 -20.24 15.61
CA LEU A 240 -2.50 -20.07 16.71
C LEU A 240 -1.90 -20.67 17.98
N HIS A 241 -1.96 -19.93 19.08
CA HIS A 241 -1.42 -20.30 20.38
C HIS A 241 -2.55 -20.38 21.41
N GLY A 242 -2.41 -21.30 22.36
CA GLY A 242 -3.39 -21.53 23.44
C GLY A 242 -3.92 -22.96 23.44
N PRO A 243 -5.03 -23.22 24.15
CA PRO A 243 -5.79 -22.23 24.93
C PRO A 243 -5.03 -21.70 26.15
N PHE A 244 -5.33 -20.47 26.55
CA PHE A 244 -4.72 -19.75 27.68
C PHE A 244 -5.78 -19.19 28.64
N THR A 245 -5.33 -18.73 29.81
CA THR A 245 -6.09 -17.77 30.61
C THR A 245 -6.02 -16.38 29.96
N LYS A 246 -6.96 -15.49 30.31
CA LYS A 246 -6.99 -14.10 29.82
C LYS A 246 -5.65 -13.38 30.03
N ASP A 247 -5.14 -13.41 31.26
CA ASP A 247 -3.89 -12.73 31.62
C ASP A 247 -2.68 -13.28 30.87
N HIS A 248 -2.62 -14.61 30.67
CA HIS A 248 -1.55 -15.22 29.89
C HIS A 248 -1.65 -14.81 28.43
N ALA A 249 -2.84 -14.80 27.83
CA ALA A 249 -3.03 -14.39 26.44
C ALA A 249 -2.63 -12.92 26.20
N ILE A 250 -3.00 -12.03 27.12
CA ILE A 250 -2.58 -10.61 27.11
C ILE A 250 -1.06 -10.52 27.22
N SER A 251 -0.44 -11.24 28.16
CA SER A 251 1.02 -11.23 28.34
C SER A 251 1.78 -11.74 27.10
N GLU A 252 1.28 -12.79 26.45
CA GLU A 252 1.86 -13.30 25.19
C GLU A 252 1.76 -12.26 24.06
N PHE A 253 0.64 -11.55 23.96
CA PHE A 253 0.45 -10.48 22.99
C PHE A 253 1.41 -9.31 23.25
N GLU A 254 1.44 -8.78 24.46
CA GLU A 254 2.27 -7.64 24.83
C GLU A 254 3.76 -7.97 24.71
N GLY A 255 4.15 -9.17 25.15
CA GLY A 255 5.50 -9.68 24.97
C GLY A 255 5.88 -9.81 23.50
N LYS A 256 4.97 -10.29 22.64
CA LYS A 256 5.22 -10.37 21.20
C LYS A 256 5.28 -8.99 20.55
N PHE A 257 4.41 -8.06 20.96
CA PHE A 257 4.45 -6.68 20.49
C PHE A 257 5.81 -6.04 20.83
N TYR A 258 6.22 -6.07 22.09
CA TYR A 258 7.51 -5.55 22.56
C TYR A 258 8.71 -6.23 21.87
N ASP A 259 8.65 -7.54 21.64
CA ASP A 259 9.68 -8.27 20.89
C ASP A 259 9.92 -7.67 19.50
N LYS A 260 8.83 -7.27 18.82
CA LYS A 260 8.85 -6.81 17.42
C LYS A 260 9.03 -5.29 17.28
N THR A 261 8.56 -4.51 18.24
CA THR A 261 8.53 -3.04 18.17
C THR A 261 9.51 -2.38 19.12
N LYS A 262 9.89 -3.04 20.22
CA LYS A 262 10.62 -2.46 21.36
C LYS A 262 9.85 -1.35 22.10
N ASN A 263 8.52 -1.32 21.94
CA ASN A 263 7.61 -0.45 22.65
C ASN A 263 6.67 -1.32 23.50
N TYR A 264 6.26 -0.82 24.66
CA TYR A 264 5.20 -1.45 25.44
C TYR A 264 3.83 -1.18 24.80
N TRP A 265 2.89 -2.08 24.99
CA TRP A 265 1.54 -1.94 24.41
C TRP A 265 0.77 -0.78 25.04
N GLU A 266 0.92 -0.57 26.35
CA GLU A 266 0.34 0.55 27.09
C GLU A 266 0.80 1.92 26.56
N ASP A 267 2.07 2.02 26.17
CA ASP A 267 2.68 3.26 25.66
C ASP A 267 2.55 3.41 24.14
N ARG A 268 1.76 2.58 23.46
CA ARG A 268 1.71 2.54 21.98
C ARG A 268 1.29 3.87 21.34
N LYS A 269 0.56 4.73 22.06
CA LYS A 269 0.19 6.08 21.57
C LYS A 269 1.40 7.02 21.51
N GLU A 270 2.44 6.76 22.27
CA GLU A 270 3.73 7.46 22.25
C GLU A 270 4.81 6.62 21.53
N PHE A 271 4.44 5.99 20.41
CA PHE A 271 5.30 5.02 19.71
C PHE A 271 6.66 5.59 19.28
N ILE A 272 7.74 4.91 19.68
CA ILE A 272 9.12 5.26 19.30
C ILE A 272 9.63 4.34 18.19
N PHE A 273 10.15 4.92 17.12
CA PHE A 273 10.70 4.18 15.99
C PHE A 273 12.12 3.66 16.26
N TYR A 274 12.30 2.34 16.15
CA TYR A 274 13.63 1.72 16.29
C TYR A 274 14.16 1.16 14.96
N PRO A 275 15.45 1.38 14.62
CA PRO A 275 16.05 0.82 13.41
C PRO A 275 15.90 -0.70 13.34
N LYS A 276 15.47 -1.21 12.17
CA LYS A 276 15.26 -2.65 11.89
C LYS A 276 14.22 -3.33 12.80
N GLN A 277 13.37 -2.57 13.50
CA GLN A 277 12.18 -3.09 14.18
C GLN A 277 10.93 -2.87 13.32
N TYR A 278 9.81 -3.45 13.74
CA TYR A 278 8.51 -3.20 13.13
C TYR A 278 7.90 -1.91 13.68
N THR A 279 7.12 -1.25 12.85
CA THR A 279 6.28 -0.11 13.19
C THR A 279 4.85 -0.58 13.34
N TRP A 280 4.16 -0.11 14.39
CA TRP A 280 2.73 -0.35 14.57
C TRP A 280 1.92 0.54 13.62
N LEU A 281 0.92 -0.06 12.97
CA LEU A 281 -0.06 0.64 12.15
C LEU A 281 -1.35 0.75 12.95
N GLU A 282 -1.71 1.99 13.26
CA GLU A 282 -2.97 2.29 13.92
C GLU A 282 -4.15 1.99 12.99
N MET A 283 -5.15 1.31 13.54
CA MET A 283 -6.35 0.87 12.82
C MET A 283 -7.57 1.57 13.43
N ASP A 284 -8.50 2.02 12.59
CA ASP A 284 -9.78 2.55 13.03
C ASP A 284 -10.77 1.38 13.19
N TYR A 285 -11.19 1.10 14.42
CA TYR A 285 -12.13 0.03 14.77
C TYR A 285 -13.59 0.55 14.88
N GLY A 286 -13.81 1.86 14.67
CA GLY A 286 -15.11 2.42 14.30
C GLY A 286 -16.08 2.76 15.42
N GLU A 287 -15.65 3.24 16.60
CA GLU A 287 -16.60 3.54 17.70
C GLU A 287 -16.61 4.98 18.25
N ASP A 288 -15.68 5.88 17.90
CA ASP A 288 -15.72 7.26 18.44
C ASP A 288 -15.69 8.35 17.37
N GLU A 289 -16.78 9.10 17.25
CA GLU A 289 -16.94 10.26 16.34
C GLU A 289 -15.98 11.42 16.61
N LYS A 290 -15.36 11.47 17.79
CA LYS A 290 -14.62 12.65 18.25
C LYS A 290 -13.13 12.65 17.90
N GLU A 291 -12.55 11.52 17.54
CA GLU A 291 -11.13 11.41 17.13
C GLU A 291 -10.91 11.15 15.63
N LYS A 292 -11.99 11.16 14.83
CA LYS A 292 -11.99 10.79 13.39
C LYS A 292 -11.17 11.68 12.45
N LYS A 293 -10.49 12.72 12.94
CA LYS A 293 -9.55 13.57 12.16
C LYS A 293 -8.13 13.00 12.09
N VAL A 294 -7.81 11.99 12.90
CA VAL A 294 -6.42 11.57 13.15
C VAL A 294 -5.86 10.67 12.03
N TRP A 295 -6.64 9.81 11.38
CA TRP A 295 -6.09 8.86 10.40
C TRP A 295 -5.52 9.53 9.13
N SER A 296 -6.26 10.47 8.54
CA SER A 296 -5.77 11.30 7.43
C SER A 296 -4.62 12.20 7.88
N GLY A 297 -4.72 12.79 9.08
CA GLY A 297 -3.68 13.63 9.69
C GLY A 297 -2.38 12.89 9.95
N SER A 298 -2.41 11.63 10.42
CA SER A 298 -1.24 10.79 10.70
C SER A 298 -0.57 10.29 9.43
N ILE A 299 -1.34 9.89 8.41
CA ILE A 299 -0.81 9.55 7.09
C ILE A 299 -0.13 10.77 6.47
N LEU A 300 -0.81 11.92 6.45
CA LEU A 300 -0.29 13.16 5.88
C LEU A 300 0.84 13.79 6.73
N SER A 301 0.84 13.61 8.05
CA SER A 301 1.94 13.95 8.96
C SER A 301 3.19 13.12 8.67
N ALA A 302 3.01 11.80 8.41
CA ALA A 302 4.10 10.96 7.93
C ALA A 302 4.63 11.41 6.55
N PHE A 303 3.80 12.06 5.72
CA PHE A 303 4.26 12.75 4.50
C PHE A 303 4.93 14.12 4.75
N SER A 304 4.53 14.86 5.78
CA SER A 304 5.00 16.24 6.03
C SER A 304 6.34 16.26 6.78
N GLY A 305 6.49 15.43 7.82
CA GLY A 305 7.76 15.23 8.53
C GLY A 305 8.88 14.77 7.60
N PHE A 306 8.51 14.12 6.49
CA PHE A 306 9.37 13.60 5.45
C PHE A 306 10.04 14.67 4.56
N TRP A 307 9.44 15.85 4.35
CA TRP A 307 9.98 16.85 3.40
C TRP A 307 10.47 18.17 4.00
N VAL A 308 10.05 18.55 5.21
CA VAL A 308 10.61 19.72 5.91
C VAL A 308 12.14 19.62 5.99
N PHE A 309 12.67 18.41 6.17
CA PHE A 309 14.12 18.17 6.28
C PHE A 309 14.93 18.26 4.97
N LYS A 310 14.30 18.37 3.79
CA LYS A 310 15.04 18.28 2.51
C LYS A 310 15.27 19.61 1.80
N PHE A 311 14.58 20.69 2.18
CA PHE A 311 14.73 22.00 1.51
C PHE A 311 15.22 23.15 2.39
N GLU A 312 15.10 23.09 3.73
CA GLU A 312 15.81 24.05 4.59
C GLU A 312 17.35 23.90 4.51
N SER A 313 17.84 22.73 4.13
CA SER A 313 19.28 22.51 3.86
C SER A 313 19.73 22.96 2.47
N GLY A 314 18.80 23.41 1.60
CA GLY A 314 19.06 23.75 0.20
C GLY A 314 18.89 25.23 -0.17
N SER A 315 18.44 26.08 0.75
CA SER A 315 18.25 27.52 0.53
C SER A 315 19.43 28.39 0.99
N GLY A 316 20.55 27.78 1.37
CA GLY A 316 21.81 28.48 1.63
C GLY A 316 22.77 28.37 0.45
N LEU A 317 23.16 29.52 -0.13
CA LEU A 317 24.16 29.75 -1.20
C LEU A 317 23.56 29.63 -2.62
N GLY A 318 23.40 30.67 -3.43
CA GLY A 318 24.35 31.75 -3.71
C GLY A 318 25.19 31.40 -4.95
N HIS A 319 24.68 31.75 -6.15
CA HIS A 319 25.36 31.87 -7.45
C HIS A 319 26.75 31.24 -7.63
N SER A 320 26.86 30.16 -8.44
CA SER A 320 27.81 30.05 -9.56
C SER A 320 27.70 28.67 -10.22
N GLY A 321 27.76 28.64 -11.55
CA GLY A 321 27.51 27.44 -12.34
C GLY A 321 28.66 26.43 -12.35
N ARG A 322 28.30 25.14 -12.45
CA ARG A 322 28.82 24.10 -13.36
C ARG A 322 28.20 22.77 -12.97
N GLY A 323 27.88 21.96 -13.96
CA GLY A 323 27.20 20.69 -13.80
C GLY A 323 27.87 19.75 -12.78
N SER A 324 27.06 19.27 -11.84
CA SER A 324 27.36 18.12 -10.99
C SER A 324 26.04 17.42 -10.70
N GLY A 325 26.01 16.10 -10.90
CA GLY A 325 24.79 15.29 -10.86
C GLY A 325 24.08 15.40 -9.50
N TYR A 326 22.75 15.50 -9.56
CA TYR A 326 21.88 15.33 -8.41
C TYR A 326 21.99 13.89 -7.89
N GLN A 327 22.89 13.63 -6.95
CA GLN A 327 22.82 12.42 -6.14
C GLN A 327 21.64 12.54 -5.18
N ALA A 328 20.56 11.81 -5.49
CA ALA A 328 19.43 11.58 -4.60
C ALA A 328 19.86 10.67 -3.43
N SER A 329 20.72 11.16 -2.53
CA SER A 329 21.21 10.41 -1.38
C SER A 329 20.47 10.83 -0.11
N ASN A 330 19.20 10.42 0.02
CA ASN A 330 18.66 10.19 1.37
C ASN A 330 17.64 9.02 1.37
N PRO A 331 18.09 7.78 1.61
CA PRO A 331 17.25 6.57 1.57
C PRO A 331 16.27 6.43 2.76
N HIS A 332 16.26 7.37 3.70
CA HIS A 332 15.52 7.26 4.96
C HIS A 332 14.01 7.50 4.81
N GLY A 333 13.58 8.60 4.19
CA GLY A 333 12.16 8.96 4.22
C GLY A 333 11.26 8.16 3.27
N PHE A 334 11.79 7.57 2.20
CA PHE A 334 11.01 6.66 1.34
C PHE A 334 10.71 5.32 2.04
N ARG A 335 11.59 4.91 2.96
CA ARG A 335 11.40 3.72 3.80
C ARG A 335 10.21 3.93 4.74
N GLU A 336 10.08 5.13 5.31
CA GLU A 336 9.00 5.48 6.23
C GLU A 336 7.64 5.46 5.52
N PHE A 337 7.54 6.06 4.32
CA PHE A 337 6.31 6.02 3.53
C PHE A 337 5.78 4.59 3.31
N TYR A 338 6.62 3.68 2.81
CA TYR A 338 6.23 2.29 2.59
C TYR A 338 6.15 1.45 3.87
N THR A 339 6.57 1.99 5.01
CA THR A 339 6.30 1.38 6.32
C THR A 339 4.90 1.76 6.79
N VAL A 340 4.50 3.02 6.65
CA VAL A 340 3.16 3.50 7.06
C VAL A 340 2.07 3.04 6.10
N ILE A 341 2.35 3.00 4.79
CA ILE A 341 1.42 2.54 3.76
C ILE A 341 1.97 1.24 3.16
N PRO A 342 1.46 0.07 3.59
CA PRO A 342 1.87 -1.22 3.05
C PRO A 342 1.64 -1.27 1.54
N HIS A 343 2.66 -1.71 0.81
CA HIS A 343 2.59 -1.89 -0.64
C HIS A 343 2.98 -3.31 -1.00
N ASP A 344 2.28 -3.91 -1.95
CA ASP A 344 2.75 -5.14 -2.57
C ASP A 344 3.67 -4.83 -3.76
N PHE A 345 4.94 -5.23 -3.65
CA PHE A 345 5.92 -5.12 -4.73
C PHE A 345 6.17 -6.46 -5.43
N GLY A 346 5.39 -7.49 -5.11
CA GLY A 346 5.67 -8.87 -5.43
C GLY A 346 7.09 -9.26 -5.02
N PHE A 347 7.78 -10.04 -5.85
CA PHE A 347 9.17 -10.44 -5.63
C PHE A 347 10.21 -9.49 -6.23
N LYS A 348 9.79 -8.32 -6.74
CA LYS A 348 10.70 -7.30 -7.29
C LYS A 348 11.50 -6.63 -6.17
N LYS A 349 12.63 -6.01 -6.54
CA LYS A 349 13.48 -5.30 -5.58
C LYS A 349 12.86 -3.95 -5.25
N MET A 350 12.75 -3.63 -3.96
CA MET A 350 12.24 -2.32 -3.52
C MET A 350 13.04 -1.12 -4.02
N SER A 351 14.32 -1.30 -4.39
CA SER A 351 15.13 -0.25 -5.02
C SER A 351 14.56 0.25 -6.35
N GLU A 352 13.72 -0.55 -7.03
CA GLU A 352 13.05 -0.13 -8.27
C GLU A 352 11.88 0.84 -8.01
N PHE A 353 11.37 0.88 -6.77
CA PHE A 353 10.18 1.65 -6.38
C PHE A 353 10.53 2.90 -5.56
N VAL A 354 11.80 3.31 -5.59
CA VAL A 354 12.25 4.56 -4.97
C VAL A 354 11.51 5.74 -5.62
N ILE A 355 10.98 6.63 -4.77
CA ILE A 355 10.30 7.86 -5.16
C ILE A 355 11.36 8.94 -5.35
N ASP A 356 11.89 9.03 -6.57
CA ASP A 356 13.03 9.90 -6.94
C ASP A 356 12.67 10.95 -8.01
N THR A 357 11.43 10.94 -8.50
CA THR A 357 10.93 11.85 -9.53
C THR A 357 9.62 12.50 -9.10
N PRO A 358 9.33 13.75 -9.54
CA PRO A 358 8.04 14.41 -9.26
C PRO A 358 6.84 13.60 -9.73
N GLN A 359 6.96 12.87 -10.85
CA GLN A 359 5.89 12.03 -11.41
C GLN A 359 5.55 10.85 -10.48
N LYS A 360 6.57 10.16 -9.96
CA LYS A 360 6.37 9.09 -8.98
C LYS A 360 5.75 9.63 -7.68
N LEU A 361 6.18 10.81 -7.23
CA LEU A 361 5.62 11.46 -6.05
C LEU A 361 4.13 11.79 -6.27
N LYS A 362 3.78 12.42 -7.39
CA LYS A 362 2.40 12.73 -7.76
C LYS A 362 1.52 11.47 -7.75
N ALA A 363 2.00 10.37 -8.34
CA ALA A 363 1.27 9.10 -8.31
C ALA A 363 1.02 8.56 -6.89
N LYS A 364 1.92 8.80 -5.93
CA LYS A 364 1.72 8.43 -4.52
C LYS A 364 0.78 9.38 -3.78
N LEU A 365 0.77 10.65 -4.12
CA LEU A 365 -0.22 11.60 -3.58
C LEU A 365 -1.63 11.24 -4.04
N GLU A 366 -1.79 10.94 -5.33
CA GLU A 366 -3.08 10.51 -5.89
C GLU A 366 -3.57 9.18 -5.28
N LEU A 367 -2.66 8.26 -4.97
CA LEU A 367 -3.01 7.03 -4.24
C LEU A 367 -3.62 7.34 -2.87
N VAL A 368 -2.99 8.25 -2.12
CA VAL A 368 -3.42 8.57 -0.75
C VAL A 368 -4.71 9.39 -0.75
N GLU A 369 -4.86 10.30 -1.71
CA GLU A 369 -6.13 10.96 -1.93
C GLU A 369 -7.25 9.95 -2.20
N ALA A 370 -7.02 8.96 -3.08
CA ALA A 370 -8.01 7.92 -3.36
C ALA A 370 -8.34 7.07 -2.13
N LEU A 371 -7.35 6.74 -1.29
CA LEU A 371 -7.60 6.01 -0.03
C LEU A 371 -8.51 6.81 0.92
N GLY A 372 -8.27 8.13 1.06
CA GLY A 372 -9.13 8.99 1.87
C GLY A 372 -10.56 9.11 1.31
N GLN A 373 -10.72 9.06 -0.01
CA GLN A 373 -12.05 9.06 -0.63
C GLN A 373 -12.79 7.73 -0.41
N ILE A 374 -12.09 6.60 -0.45
CA ILE A 374 -12.66 5.27 -0.13
C ILE A 374 -13.10 5.22 1.34
N GLU A 375 -12.32 5.79 2.25
CA GLU A 375 -12.68 5.91 3.66
C GLU A 375 -13.99 6.69 3.85
N ILE A 376 -14.11 7.85 3.21
CA ILE A 376 -15.35 8.65 3.23
C ILE A 376 -16.52 7.86 2.67
N ALA A 377 -16.34 7.20 1.51
CA ALA A 377 -17.38 6.40 0.90
C ALA A 377 -17.84 5.25 1.80
N THR A 378 -16.90 4.58 2.49
CA THR A 378 -17.20 3.49 3.43
C THR A 378 -17.98 4.02 4.63
N LYS A 379 -17.58 5.17 5.18
CA LYS A 379 -18.30 5.83 6.28
C LYS A 379 -19.74 6.18 5.91
N LEU A 380 -19.96 6.73 4.72
CA LEU A 380 -21.31 6.99 4.22
C LEU A 380 -22.13 5.70 4.07
N LEU A 381 -21.50 4.57 3.74
CA LEU A 381 -22.18 3.27 3.65
C LEU A 381 -22.53 2.65 5.02
N GLU A 382 -21.83 3.03 6.09
CA GLU A 382 -22.07 2.51 7.44
C GLU A 382 -23.20 3.24 8.20
N GLU A 383 -23.57 4.45 7.77
CA GLU A 383 -24.68 5.19 8.37
C GLU A 383 -26.01 4.43 8.23
N GLU A 384 -26.77 4.36 9.35
CA GLU A 384 -28.02 3.60 9.45
C GLU A 384 -29.05 4.08 8.41
N GLU A 385 -29.71 3.12 7.78
CA GLU A 385 -30.75 3.36 6.79
C GLU A 385 -32.09 3.58 7.50
N ASP A 386 -32.81 4.64 7.13
CA ASP A 386 -34.23 4.74 7.45
C ASP A 386 -34.96 3.60 6.74
N ALA A 387 -35.57 2.68 7.50
CA ALA A 387 -36.13 1.42 7.00
C ALA A 387 -37.30 1.57 5.99
N GLU A 388 -37.73 2.79 5.69
CA GLU A 388 -38.84 3.10 4.78
C GLU A 388 -38.40 3.39 3.34
N ASP A 389 -37.13 3.76 3.10
CA ASP A 389 -36.63 4.11 1.76
C ASP A 389 -36.00 2.90 1.02
N ASP A 390 -36.02 2.95 -0.32
CA ASP A 390 -35.19 2.06 -1.14
C ASP A 390 -33.70 2.28 -0.79
N PRO A 391 -32.90 1.21 -0.56
CA PRO A 391 -31.51 1.36 -0.12
C PRO A 391 -30.65 2.22 -1.05
N ILE A 392 -30.84 2.11 -2.37
CA ILE A 392 -30.08 2.92 -3.34
C ILE A 392 -30.46 4.39 -3.21
N TYR A 393 -31.76 4.67 -3.03
CA TYR A 393 -32.25 6.02 -2.83
C TYR A 393 -31.77 6.64 -1.51
N ALA A 394 -31.71 5.86 -0.43
CA ALA A 394 -31.12 6.30 0.84
C ALA A 394 -29.65 6.71 0.66
N ARG A 395 -28.85 5.91 -0.06
CA ARG A 395 -27.45 6.26 -0.40
C ARG A 395 -27.34 7.49 -1.29
N TYR A 396 -28.25 7.65 -2.24
CA TYR A 396 -28.30 8.86 -3.06
C TYR A 396 -28.58 10.11 -2.22
N LYS A 397 -29.51 10.06 -1.26
CA LYS A 397 -29.78 11.18 -0.33
C LYS A 397 -28.55 11.56 0.49
N GLN A 398 -27.75 10.58 0.93
CA GLN A 398 -26.51 10.82 1.68
C GLN A 398 -25.46 11.61 0.88
N LEU A 399 -25.51 11.55 -0.46
CA LEU A 399 -24.64 12.37 -1.31
C LEU A 399 -24.98 13.86 -1.23
N LYS A 400 -26.16 14.25 -0.75
CA LYS A 400 -26.60 15.67 -0.66
C LYS A 400 -26.35 16.43 -1.97
N CYS A 401 -26.57 15.75 -3.09
CA CYS A 401 -26.24 16.22 -4.41
C CYS A 401 -27.29 15.72 -5.40
N GLU A 402 -28.09 16.64 -5.93
CA GLU A 402 -29.12 16.34 -6.90
C GLU A 402 -28.50 16.13 -8.28
N LEU A 403 -28.84 15.00 -8.92
CA LEU A 403 -28.42 14.62 -10.26
C LEU A 403 -29.64 14.48 -11.16
N THR A 404 -29.93 15.50 -11.95
CA THR A 404 -31.06 15.49 -12.90
C THR A 404 -30.57 15.09 -14.30
N PRO A 405 -31.09 14.02 -14.94
CA PRO A 405 -30.72 13.66 -16.30
C PRO A 405 -30.94 14.81 -17.29
N VAL A 406 -30.02 14.97 -18.25
CA VAL A 406 -30.12 15.95 -19.33
C VAL A 406 -30.65 15.26 -20.57
N GLU A 407 -31.77 15.75 -21.11
CA GLU A 407 -32.40 15.20 -22.30
C GLU A 407 -31.51 15.30 -23.54
N ALA A 408 -31.50 14.24 -24.36
CA ALA A 408 -30.58 14.11 -25.49
C ALA A 408 -30.82 15.12 -26.63
N ASP A 409 -32.05 15.64 -26.77
CA ASP A 409 -32.44 16.67 -27.74
C ASP A 409 -32.25 18.10 -27.23
N SER A 410 -31.81 18.25 -25.97
CA SER A 410 -31.60 19.57 -25.37
C SER A 410 -30.40 20.31 -25.99
N LYS A 411 -30.47 21.64 -25.90
CA LYS A 411 -29.35 22.52 -26.28
C LYS A 411 -28.12 22.25 -25.42
N GLU A 412 -28.31 21.95 -24.13
CA GLU A 412 -27.23 21.64 -23.19
C GLU A 412 -26.47 20.37 -23.62
N PHE A 413 -27.20 19.29 -23.92
CA PHE A 413 -26.61 18.04 -24.41
C PHE A 413 -25.79 18.27 -25.69
N SER A 414 -26.35 19.01 -26.63
CA SER A 414 -25.67 19.35 -27.89
C SER A 414 -24.39 20.16 -27.69
N MET A 415 -24.42 21.14 -26.78
CA MET A 415 -23.27 21.98 -26.43
C MET A 415 -22.17 21.17 -25.74
N ILE A 416 -22.52 20.32 -24.77
CA ILE A 416 -21.56 19.45 -24.06
C ILE A 416 -20.95 18.42 -25.02
N LYS A 417 -21.77 17.79 -25.88
CA LYS A 417 -21.29 16.85 -26.90
C LYS A 417 -20.33 17.51 -27.88
N LYS A 418 -20.62 18.75 -28.30
CA LYS A 418 -19.72 19.55 -29.15
C LYS A 418 -18.42 19.87 -28.41
N TYR A 419 -18.48 20.30 -27.15
CA TYR A 419 -17.32 20.62 -26.32
C TYR A 419 -16.41 19.40 -26.14
N LEU A 420 -16.97 18.24 -25.78
CA LEU A 420 -16.24 16.98 -25.64
C LEU A 420 -15.54 16.59 -26.95
N LYS A 421 -16.27 16.61 -28.07
CA LYS A 421 -15.74 16.23 -29.38
C LYS A 421 -14.63 17.16 -29.86
N ASN A 422 -14.83 18.47 -29.74
CA ASN A 422 -13.89 19.46 -30.24
C ASN A 422 -12.60 19.51 -29.41
N THR A 423 -12.69 19.26 -28.11
CA THR A 423 -11.55 19.44 -27.19
C THR A 423 -10.84 18.12 -26.84
N HIS A 424 -10.98 17.12 -27.71
CA HIS A 424 -10.15 15.92 -27.72
C HIS A 424 -8.78 16.24 -28.34
N ALA A 425 -7.72 16.12 -27.54
CA ALA A 425 -6.37 16.47 -27.95
C ALA A 425 -5.80 15.45 -28.94
N LYS A 426 -5.10 15.92 -29.98
CA LYS A 426 -4.45 15.06 -30.98
C LYS A 426 -3.42 14.10 -30.38
N THR A 427 -2.74 14.51 -29.30
CA THR A 427 -1.74 13.69 -28.61
C THR A 427 -2.36 12.57 -27.76
N HIS A 428 -3.66 12.63 -27.46
CA HIS A 428 -4.41 11.63 -26.68
C HIS A 428 -5.24 10.74 -27.61
N SER A 429 -4.62 10.22 -28.68
CA SER A 429 -5.28 9.44 -29.74
C SER A 429 -5.38 7.93 -29.45
N ASN A 430 -4.94 7.49 -28.27
CA ASN A 430 -4.99 6.08 -27.85
C ASN A 430 -6.41 5.61 -27.49
N TYR A 431 -7.37 6.51 -27.33
CA TYR A 431 -8.77 6.19 -27.06
C TYR A 431 -9.72 7.18 -27.72
N THR A 432 -10.96 6.73 -27.95
CA THR A 432 -12.12 7.59 -28.13
C THR A 432 -13.06 7.44 -26.94
N VAL A 433 -14.07 8.29 -26.85
CA VAL A 433 -15.03 8.28 -25.74
C VAL A 433 -16.45 8.43 -26.27
N ASP A 434 -17.36 7.61 -25.76
CA ASP A 434 -18.80 7.73 -25.99
C ASP A 434 -19.49 8.25 -24.73
N ILE A 435 -20.47 9.14 -24.90
CA ILE A 435 -21.28 9.65 -23.80
C ILE A 435 -22.36 8.62 -23.50
N VAL A 436 -22.39 8.13 -22.26
CA VAL A 436 -23.44 7.23 -21.77
C VAL A 436 -24.61 8.04 -21.23
N GLN A 437 -24.33 8.97 -20.31
CA GLN A 437 -25.34 9.83 -19.72
C GLN A 437 -24.76 11.16 -19.24
N ILE A 438 -25.57 12.21 -19.25
CA ILE A 438 -25.24 13.52 -18.70
C ILE A 438 -26.27 13.88 -17.62
N PHE A 439 -25.78 14.36 -16.49
CA PHE A 439 -26.61 14.86 -15.39
C PHE A 439 -26.29 16.33 -15.13
N ARG A 440 -27.32 17.15 -14.88
CA ARG A 440 -27.17 18.43 -14.22
C ARG A 440 -26.94 18.18 -12.74
N VAL A 441 -25.98 18.90 -12.17
CA VAL A 441 -25.56 18.74 -10.77
C VAL A 441 -26.05 19.94 -9.98
N SER A 442 -26.68 19.70 -8.83
CA SER A 442 -26.95 20.72 -7.82
C SER A 442 -26.57 20.15 -6.46
N ARG A 443 -25.44 20.60 -5.91
CA ARG A 443 -24.95 20.16 -4.60
C ARG A 443 -25.45 21.09 -3.51
N ASP A 444 -25.88 20.52 -2.40
CA ASP A 444 -26.37 21.27 -1.24
C ASP A 444 -25.31 22.26 -0.72
N GLY A 445 -25.76 23.48 -0.43
CA GLY A 445 -24.93 24.62 0.00
C GLY A 445 -24.00 25.23 -1.04
N GLU A 446 -23.76 24.60 -2.20
CA GLU A 446 -22.77 25.07 -3.17
C GLU A 446 -23.12 26.43 -3.79
N ASP A 447 -24.42 26.70 -3.98
CA ASP A 447 -24.91 27.99 -4.47
C ASP A 447 -24.63 29.14 -3.50
N ASP A 448 -24.72 28.88 -2.19
CA ASP A 448 -24.43 29.88 -1.16
C ASP A 448 -22.93 30.18 -1.09
N HIS A 449 -22.08 29.15 -1.18
CA HIS A 449 -20.63 29.30 -1.26
C HIS A 449 -20.21 30.09 -2.52
N PHE A 450 -20.80 29.78 -3.67
CA PHE A 450 -20.47 30.43 -4.94
C PHE A 450 -21.02 31.86 -5.06
N LYS A 451 -21.92 32.27 -4.15
CA LYS A 451 -22.64 33.55 -4.23
C LYS A 451 -21.72 34.76 -4.34
N GLU A 452 -20.61 34.77 -3.59
CA GLU A 452 -19.62 35.86 -3.64
C GLU A 452 -18.94 35.98 -5.01
N PHE A 453 -18.82 34.87 -5.72
CA PHE A 453 -18.18 34.79 -7.03
C PHE A 453 -19.16 34.85 -8.21
N SER A 454 -20.47 34.82 -7.95
CA SER A 454 -21.54 34.87 -8.97
C SER A 454 -21.50 36.10 -9.88
N SER A 455 -20.89 37.20 -9.45
CA SER A 455 -20.71 38.43 -10.23
C SER A 455 -19.30 38.61 -10.79
N THR A 456 -18.37 37.71 -10.45
CA THR A 456 -16.97 37.78 -10.90
C THR A 456 -16.87 37.65 -12.42
N GLN A 457 -16.07 38.48 -13.06
CA GLN A 457 -15.83 38.38 -14.50
C GLN A 457 -15.06 37.10 -14.85
N ASN A 458 -15.10 36.67 -16.12
CA ASN A 458 -14.36 35.49 -16.59
C ASN A 458 -14.73 34.19 -15.84
N ARG A 459 -16.03 33.89 -15.76
CA ARG A 459 -16.50 32.56 -15.34
C ARG A 459 -16.47 31.63 -16.52
N THR A 460 -15.81 30.50 -16.37
CA THR A 460 -15.59 29.56 -17.48
C THR A 460 -16.03 28.16 -17.08
N LEU A 461 -16.70 27.45 -18.00
CA LEU A 461 -17.08 26.06 -17.84
C LEU A 461 -15.89 25.15 -18.21
N LEU A 462 -15.30 24.49 -17.22
CA LEU A 462 -14.05 23.74 -17.38
C LEU A 462 -14.16 22.29 -16.91
N TRP A 463 -13.35 21.42 -17.51
CA TRP A 463 -13.30 20.00 -17.25
C TRP A 463 -12.48 19.66 -16.02
N HIS A 464 -13.02 18.80 -15.16
CA HIS A 464 -12.32 18.09 -14.11
C HIS A 464 -12.54 16.59 -14.26
N GLY A 465 -11.46 15.81 -14.11
CA GLY A 465 -11.52 14.35 -14.18
C GLY A 465 -10.86 13.75 -12.94
N SER A 466 -11.41 12.64 -12.47
CA SER A 466 -10.94 11.94 -11.28
C SER A 466 -11.26 10.44 -11.37
N ARG A 467 -10.57 9.63 -10.57
CA ARG A 467 -10.80 8.17 -10.50
C ARG A 467 -12.23 7.88 -10.07
N LEU A 468 -12.78 6.75 -10.53
CA LEU A 468 -14.13 6.32 -10.15
C LEU A 468 -14.35 6.27 -8.62
N THR A 469 -13.33 5.86 -7.88
CA THR A 469 -13.34 5.77 -6.41
C THR A 469 -13.54 7.10 -5.69
N ASN A 470 -13.32 8.23 -6.36
CA ASN A 470 -13.32 9.54 -5.73
C ASN A 470 -14.67 10.24 -5.78
N TRP A 471 -15.61 9.77 -6.63
CA TRP A 471 -16.83 10.51 -6.92
C TRP A 471 -17.82 10.56 -5.76
N THR A 472 -17.90 9.53 -4.92
CA THR A 472 -18.75 9.55 -3.72
C THR A 472 -18.36 10.73 -2.81
N GLY A 473 -17.07 10.94 -2.58
CA GLY A 473 -16.61 12.08 -1.77
C GLY A 473 -16.67 13.42 -2.49
N ILE A 474 -16.41 13.47 -3.80
CA ILE A 474 -16.57 14.71 -4.60
C ILE A 474 -18.02 15.19 -4.62
N LEU A 475 -18.99 14.29 -4.81
CA LEU A 475 -20.40 14.65 -4.85
C LEU A 475 -20.92 15.07 -3.47
N SER A 476 -20.50 14.37 -2.40
CA SER A 476 -20.93 14.67 -1.03
C SER A 476 -20.27 15.89 -0.39
N GLN A 477 -18.99 16.16 -0.69
CA GLN A 477 -18.21 17.20 -0.02
C GLN A 477 -17.71 18.31 -0.95
N GLY A 478 -17.89 18.15 -2.27
CA GLY A 478 -17.30 19.05 -3.27
C GLY A 478 -15.82 18.76 -3.57
N LEU A 479 -15.26 19.53 -4.49
CA LEU A 479 -13.83 19.50 -4.80
C LEU A 479 -13.03 20.16 -3.67
N ARG A 480 -11.93 19.54 -3.25
CA ARG A 480 -11.11 19.99 -2.11
C ARG A 480 -9.70 20.35 -2.56
N ILE A 481 -9.10 21.31 -1.87
CA ILE A 481 -7.68 21.61 -2.02
C ILE A 481 -6.89 20.61 -1.19
N ALA A 482 -5.75 20.18 -1.73
CA ALA A 482 -4.84 19.29 -1.02
C ALA A 482 -4.47 19.86 0.36
N PRO A 483 -4.43 19.02 1.41
CA PRO A 483 -4.21 19.45 2.77
C PRO A 483 -2.81 20.09 2.97
N PRO A 484 -2.63 20.97 3.96
CA PRO A 484 -1.38 21.72 4.17
C PRO A 484 -0.15 20.83 4.40
N GLU A 485 -0.35 19.62 4.91
CA GLU A 485 0.68 18.61 5.17
C GLU A 485 1.22 17.95 3.89
N ALA A 486 0.42 17.91 2.80
CA ALA A 486 0.85 17.29 1.54
C ALA A 486 2.04 18.05 0.92
N PRO A 487 3.03 17.39 0.30
CA PRO A 487 4.12 18.09 -0.38
C PRO A 487 3.63 18.85 -1.63
N VAL A 488 4.14 20.06 -1.84
CA VAL A 488 3.76 20.90 -3.00
C VAL A 488 4.37 20.42 -4.32
N THR A 489 5.48 19.66 -4.26
CA THR A 489 6.29 19.21 -5.39
C THR A 489 5.61 18.19 -6.33
N GLY A 490 4.34 17.87 -6.10
CA GLY A 490 3.46 17.11 -7.03
C GLY A 490 2.47 17.98 -7.81
N TYR A 491 2.38 19.28 -7.50
CA TYR A 491 1.41 20.21 -8.08
C TYR A 491 2.12 21.29 -8.89
N MET A 492 1.91 21.35 -10.20
CA MET A 492 2.70 22.19 -11.10
C MET A 492 2.62 23.70 -10.77
N PHE A 493 1.50 24.12 -10.18
CA PHE A 493 1.18 25.50 -9.83
C PHE A 493 0.74 25.64 -8.36
N GLY A 494 1.33 24.84 -7.47
CA GLY A 494 0.94 24.85 -6.06
C GLY A 494 -0.39 24.14 -5.78
N LYS A 495 -0.78 24.09 -4.50
CA LYS A 495 -1.98 23.36 -4.06
C LYS A 495 -3.23 24.17 -4.35
N GLY A 496 -4.05 23.68 -5.28
CA GLY A 496 -5.33 24.26 -5.65
C GLY A 496 -6.17 23.20 -6.35
N VAL A 497 -7.36 23.59 -6.83
CA VAL A 497 -8.20 22.71 -7.66
C VAL A 497 -7.87 22.96 -9.12
N TYR A 498 -7.52 21.89 -9.84
CA TYR A 498 -7.05 21.94 -11.22
C TYR A 498 -8.18 21.61 -12.20
N PHE A 499 -8.25 22.42 -13.26
CA PHE A 499 -9.19 22.29 -14.36
C PHE A 499 -8.50 22.41 -15.72
N ALA A 500 -9.13 21.90 -16.77
CA ALA A 500 -8.67 22.05 -18.14
C ALA A 500 -9.80 22.52 -19.07
N ASP A 501 -9.43 23.23 -20.13
CA ASP A 501 -10.32 23.54 -21.27
C ASP A 501 -10.31 22.42 -22.33
N MET A 502 -9.40 21.46 -22.20
CA MET A 502 -9.30 20.29 -23.07
C MET A 502 -9.89 19.05 -22.39
N PHE A 503 -11.02 18.54 -22.89
CA PHE A 503 -11.69 17.33 -22.39
C PHE A 503 -10.70 16.19 -22.12
N SER A 504 -9.95 15.80 -23.15
CA SER A 504 -9.06 14.63 -23.07
C SER A 504 -7.95 14.77 -22.02
N LYS A 505 -7.56 16.01 -21.67
CA LYS A 505 -6.56 16.25 -20.62
C LYS A 505 -7.11 15.87 -19.26
N SER A 506 -8.35 16.26 -18.97
CA SER A 506 -9.05 15.87 -17.74
C SER A 506 -9.46 14.40 -17.77
N ALA A 507 -9.86 13.86 -18.91
CA ALA A 507 -10.24 12.46 -19.08
C ALA A 507 -9.12 11.46 -18.71
N ASN A 508 -7.86 11.82 -18.92
CA ASN A 508 -6.72 10.97 -18.51
C ASN A 508 -6.66 10.76 -16.99
N TYR A 509 -7.24 11.66 -16.18
CA TYR A 509 -7.33 11.50 -14.73
C TYR A 509 -8.45 10.54 -14.28
N CYS A 510 -9.29 10.05 -15.19
CA CYS A 510 -10.25 8.98 -14.90
C CYS A 510 -9.56 7.62 -14.69
N TYR A 511 -8.33 7.44 -15.21
CA TYR A 511 -7.58 6.19 -15.16
C TYR A 511 -8.35 4.98 -15.73
N ALA A 512 -9.20 5.20 -16.75
CA ALA A 512 -9.89 4.14 -17.46
C ALA A 512 -8.90 3.20 -18.18
N SER A 513 -9.31 1.96 -18.40
CA SER A 513 -8.50 0.93 -19.04
C SER A 513 -9.36 -0.03 -19.85
N ASN A 514 -8.76 -0.98 -20.58
CA ASN A 514 -9.50 -2.02 -21.29
C ASN A 514 -10.34 -2.91 -20.35
N SER A 515 -9.91 -3.08 -19.09
CA SER A 515 -10.65 -3.86 -18.09
C SER A 515 -11.71 -3.04 -17.38
N SER A 516 -11.57 -1.71 -17.33
CA SER A 516 -12.53 -0.79 -16.72
C SER A 516 -12.71 0.43 -17.61
N LYS A 517 -13.65 0.34 -18.54
CA LYS A 517 -13.87 1.36 -19.58
C LYS A 517 -14.71 2.54 -19.11
N SER A 518 -15.54 2.36 -18.10
CA SER A 518 -16.39 3.41 -17.56
C SER A 518 -15.55 4.50 -16.91
N GLY A 519 -15.90 5.76 -17.14
CA GLY A 519 -15.33 6.90 -16.44
C GLY A 519 -16.36 7.99 -16.22
N VAL A 520 -16.06 8.83 -15.24
CA VAL A 520 -16.90 9.98 -14.89
C VAL A 520 -16.06 11.24 -15.01
N LEU A 521 -16.64 12.29 -15.57
CA LEU A 521 -16.06 13.63 -15.67
C LEU A 521 -17.04 14.67 -15.16
N LEU A 522 -16.50 15.81 -14.76
CA LEU A 522 -17.25 16.92 -14.22
C LEU A 522 -16.95 18.19 -15.04
N LEU A 523 -18.00 18.95 -15.34
CA LEU A 523 -17.91 20.32 -15.81
C LEU A 523 -18.31 21.25 -14.68
N CYS A 524 -17.40 22.14 -14.31
CA CYS A 524 -17.62 23.15 -13.29
C CYS A 524 -17.64 24.54 -13.91
N GLU A 525 -18.56 25.38 -13.45
CA GLU A 525 -18.45 26.83 -13.59
C GLU A 525 -17.38 27.30 -12.59
N VAL A 526 -16.27 27.80 -13.11
CA VAL A 526 -15.13 28.24 -12.32
C VAL A 526 -14.97 29.75 -12.47
N ALA A 527 -15.06 30.47 -11.35
CA ALA A 527 -14.86 31.91 -11.29
C ALA A 527 -13.36 32.24 -11.29
N LEU A 528 -12.78 32.34 -12.48
CA LEU A 528 -11.35 32.57 -12.64
C LEU A 528 -10.94 34.01 -12.33
N GLY A 529 -11.82 34.98 -12.63
CA GLY A 529 -11.49 36.39 -12.53
C GLY A 529 -10.26 36.78 -13.35
N GLU A 530 -9.49 37.72 -12.83
CA GLU A 530 -8.19 38.07 -13.36
C GLU A 530 -7.16 36.96 -13.06
N MET A 531 -6.61 36.36 -14.12
CA MET A 531 -5.68 35.23 -14.01
C MET A 531 -4.22 35.69 -13.92
N ASN A 532 -3.42 35.00 -13.10
CA ASN A 532 -1.96 35.01 -13.15
C ASN A 532 -1.49 33.99 -14.21
N LYS A 533 -0.97 34.48 -15.33
CA LYS A 533 -0.56 33.62 -16.47
C LYS A 533 0.89 33.19 -16.32
N LEU A 534 1.14 31.89 -16.30
CA LEU A 534 2.48 31.30 -16.15
C LEU A 534 2.82 30.40 -17.33
N LEU A 535 4.04 30.53 -17.86
CA LEU A 535 4.54 29.74 -18.99
C LEU A 535 5.28 28.46 -18.54
N CYS A 536 5.74 28.45 -17.29
CA CYS A 536 6.51 27.37 -16.66
C CYS A 536 5.92 27.06 -15.29
N SER A 537 6.18 25.86 -14.78
CA SER A 537 5.76 25.43 -13.44
C SER A 537 6.27 26.38 -12.35
N ASP A 538 5.42 26.70 -11.39
CA ASP A 538 5.78 27.46 -10.19
C ASP A 538 5.02 26.90 -8.98
N TYR A 539 5.75 26.21 -8.11
CA TYR A 539 5.18 25.57 -6.92
C TYR A 539 4.57 26.57 -5.92
N ASN A 540 4.91 27.86 -6.03
CA ASN A 540 4.40 28.93 -5.18
C ASN A 540 3.30 29.76 -5.87
N ALA A 541 2.74 29.28 -6.98
CA ALA A 541 1.75 30.05 -7.74
C ALA A 541 0.42 30.30 -6.99
N ASN A 542 0.21 29.63 -5.85
CA ASN A 542 -0.86 29.92 -4.90
C ASN A 542 -0.68 31.28 -4.19
N ASN A 543 0.54 31.82 -4.15
CA ASN A 543 0.82 33.19 -3.72
C ASN A 543 0.45 34.16 -4.85
N LEU A 544 -0.85 34.35 -5.04
CA LEU A 544 -1.40 35.15 -6.13
C LEU A 544 -0.95 36.62 -6.02
N PRO A 545 -0.53 37.26 -7.13
CA PRO A 545 -0.32 38.70 -7.18
C PRO A 545 -1.61 39.46 -6.84
N ASN A 546 -1.47 40.68 -6.32
CA ASN A 546 -2.62 41.53 -5.95
C ASN A 546 -3.61 41.67 -7.11
N GLY A 547 -4.89 41.41 -6.82
CA GLY A 547 -5.99 41.50 -7.77
C GLY A 547 -6.18 40.28 -8.67
N LYS A 548 -5.32 39.26 -8.59
CA LYS A 548 -5.51 37.98 -9.28
C LYS A 548 -6.29 37.01 -8.40
N LEU A 549 -7.19 36.22 -9.01
CA LEU A 549 -8.03 35.24 -8.32
C LEU A 549 -7.68 33.79 -8.67
N SER A 550 -6.89 33.56 -9.72
CA SER A 550 -6.55 32.21 -10.18
C SER A 550 -5.24 32.22 -10.96
N THR A 551 -4.68 31.03 -11.20
CA THR A 551 -3.52 30.83 -12.06
C THR A 551 -3.93 30.14 -13.36
N LYS A 552 -3.38 30.60 -14.48
CA LYS A 552 -3.46 29.92 -15.78
C LYS A 552 -2.08 29.43 -16.19
N GLY A 553 -1.88 28.13 -16.18
CA GLY A 553 -0.77 27.50 -16.88
C GLY A 553 -1.04 27.60 -18.39
N VAL A 554 -0.22 28.36 -19.12
CA VAL A 554 -0.46 28.64 -20.54
C VAL A 554 0.16 27.53 -21.38
N GLY A 555 -0.69 26.79 -22.09
CA GLY A 555 -0.29 25.77 -23.05
C GLY A 555 -0.08 26.30 -24.47
N ASN A 556 0.64 25.50 -25.26
CA ASN A 556 0.85 25.73 -26.69
C ASN A 556 -0.41 25.47 -27.51
N THR A 557 -1.34 24.64 -27.02
CA THR A 557 -2.62 24.36 -27.67
C THR A 557 -3.77 24.75 -26.74
N ALA A 558 -4.77 25.45 -27.28
CA ALA A 558 -6.00 25.81 -26.59
C ALA A 558 -7.19 25.79 -27.56
N PRO A 559 -8.44 25.69 -27.09
CA PRO A 559 -9.61 25.91 -27.94
C PRO A 559 -9.58 27.31 -28.60
N ASP A 560 -10.03 27.43 -29.85
CA ASP A 560 -10.08 28.73 -30.55
C ASP A 560 -11.07 29.68 -29.86
N GLU A 561 -10.56 30.80 -29.35
CA GLU A 561 -11.32 31.83 -28.64
C GLU A 561 -12.45 32.44 -29.47
N SER A 562 -12.34 32.44 -30.80
CA SER A 562 -13.40 32.94 -31.70
C SER A 562 -14.62 32.02 -31.79
N GLU A 563 -14.48 30.76 -31.37
CA GLU A 563 -15.56 29.77 -31.34
C GLU A 563 -16.16 29.58 -29.93
N TYR A 564 -15.80 30.43 -28.97
CA TYR A 564 -16.34 30.36 -27.61
C TYR A 564 -17.83 30.69 -27.62
N GLU A 565 -18.58 29.96 -26.80
CA GLU A 565 -20.02 30.17 -26.64
C GLU A 565 -20.30 30.67 -25.23
N MET A 566 -21.31 31.53 -25.08
CA MET A 566 -21.72 32.07 -23.78
C MET A 566 -23.07 31.46 -23.40
N ILE A 567 -23.14 30.85 -22.23
CA ILE A 567 -24.40 30.32 -21.68
C ILE A 567 -25.01 31.28 -20.67
N GLU A 568 -26.19 30.92 -20.15
CA GLU A 568 -26.92 31.74 -19.18
C GLU A 568 -26.05 32.12 -17.97
N GLY A 569 -26.25 33.34 -17.49
CA GLY A 569 -25.41 33.91 -16.44
C GLY A 569 -24.03 34.32 -16.91
N GLY A 570 -23.74 34.41 -18.21
CA GLY A 570 -22.47 34.96 -18.71
C GLY A 570 -21.26 34.04 -18.51
N VAL A 571 -21.49 32.73 -18.45
CA VAL A 571 -20.43 31.73 -18.35
C VAL A 571 -19.89 31.40 -19.74
N VAL A 572 -18.57 31.44 -19.89
CA VAL A 572 -17.84 31.12 -21.12
C VAL A 572 -17.69 29.61 -21.25
N VAL A 573 -18.02 29.05 -22.41
CA VAL A 573 -17.77 27.65 -22.75
C VAL A 573 -16.73 27.58 -23.88
N PRO A 574 -15.48 27.16 -23.60
CA PRO A 574 -14.41 27.16 -24.58
C PRO A 574 -14.45 25.90 -25.47
N LEU A 575 -15.53 25.77 -26.24
CA LEU A 575 -15.84 24.59 -27.06
C LEU A 575 -15.27 24.63 -28.49
N GLY A 576 -14.39 25.59 -28.77
CA GLY A 576 -13.72 25.73 -30.06
C GLY A 576 -12.80 24.56 -30.40
N LYS A 577 -12.43 24.44 -31.67
CA LYS A 577 -11.43 23.44 -32.07
C LYS A 577 -10.04 23.82 -31.54
N PRO A 578 -9.14 22.85 -31.31
CA PRO A 578 -7.83 23.13 -30.75
C PRO A 578 -6.97 23.87 -31.77
N LYS A 579 -6.39 24.99 -31.35
CA LYS A 579 -5.49 25.84 -32.12
C LYS A 579 -4.13 25.87 -31.44
N GLU A 580 -3.10 25.61 -32.23
CA GLU A 580 -1.70 25.68 -31.78
C GLU A 580 -1.15 27.09 -31.96
N ASP A 581 -0.49 27.60 -30.94
CA ASP A 581 0.20 28.88 -30.93
C ASP A 581 1.70 28.66 -30.70
N HIS A 582 2.45 28.55 -31.80
CA HIS A 582 3.89 28.33 -31.78
C HIS A 582 4.70 29.57 -31.36
N SER A 583 4.06 30.73 -31.15
CA SER A 583 4.76 31.93 -30.64
C SER A 583 5.10 31.83 -29.14
N ARG A 584 4.47 30.88 -28.44
CA ARG A 584 4.64 30.66 -27.00
C ARG A 584 5.82 29.73 -26.73
N SER A 585 6.73 30.17 -25.86
CA SER A 585 7.89 29.38 -25.40
C SER A 585 7.65 28.68 -24.05
N GLY A 586 6.40 28.26 -23.80
CA GLY A 586 6.02 27.58 -22.55
C GLY A 586 6.33 26.08 -22.55
N SER A 587 6.40 25.49 -21.35
CA SER A 587 6.66 24.05 -21.18
C SER A 587 5.39 23.17 -21.28
N LEU A 588 4.21 23.80 -21.31
CA LEU A 588 2.92 23.12 -21.32
C LEU A 588 2.38 22.90 -22.75
N LEU A 589 1.89 21.69 -23.02
CA LEU A 589 1.20 21.41 -24.29
C LEU A 589 -0.22 21.98 -24.32
N TYR A 590 -0.91 22.00 -23.19
CA TYR A 590 -2.32 22.38 -23.03
C TYR A 590 -2.50 23.24 -21.78
N ASN A 591 -3.51 24.11 -21.77
CA ASN A 591 -3.78 24.98 -20.62
C ASN A 591 -4.11 24.20 -19.33
N GLU A 592 -3.89 24.83 -18.20
CA GLU A 592 -4.43 24.46 -16.88
C GLU A 592 -4.97 25.71 -16.20
N TYR A 593 -6.07 25.55 -15.48
CA TYR A 593 -6.68 26.61 -14.69
C TYR A 593 -6.74 26.14 -13.25
N ILE A 594 -6.22 26.96 -12.33
CA ILE A 594 -6.06 26.60 -10.93
C ILE A 594 -6.70 27.69 -10.09
N VAL A 595 -7.63 27.29 -9.22
CA VAL A 595 -8.21 28.15 -8.18
C VAL A 595 -7.73 27.68 -6.81
N TYR A 596 -7.56 28.64 -5.90
CA TYR A 596 -7.05 28.41 -4.55
C TYR A 596 -8.09 28.68 -3.47
N ASN A 597 -9.34 28.95 -3.87
CA ASN A 597 -10.52 28.94 -3.01
C ASN A 597 -11.57 28.01 -3.65
N VAL A 598 -12.11 27.09 -2.85
CA VAL A 598 -13.16 26.14 -3.30
C VAL A 598 -14.49 26.83 -3.59
N ASP A 599 -14.75 27.99 -2.96
CA ASP A 599 -15.96 28.79 -3.20
C ASP A 599 -15.99 29.40 -4.62
N GLN A 600 -14.86 29.39 -5.35
CA GLN A 600 -14.80 29.80 -6.75
C GLN A 600 -15.35 28.74 -7.72
N ILE A 601 -15.85 27.61 -7.22
CA ILE A 601 -16.22 26.44 -8.02
C ILE A 601 -17.69 26.12 -7.79
N LYS A 602 -18.42 25.96 -8.89
CA LYS A 602 -19.78 25.42 -8.90
C LYS A 602 -19.88 24.27 -9.88
N MET A 603 -20.26 23.09 -9.40
CA MET A 603 -20.50 21.91 -10.24
C MET A 603 -21.75 22.13 -11.07
N ARG A 604 -21.68 21.84 -12.38
CA ARG A 604 -22.81 22.08 -13.30
C ARG A 604 -23.27 20.82 -13.99
N TYR A 605 -22.35 20.01 -14.49
CA TYR A 605 -22.68 18.78 -15.21
C TYR A 605 -21.75 17.63 -14.85
N LEU A 606 -22.32 16.46 -14.60
CA LEU A 606 -21.61 15.20 -14.42
C LEU A 606 -21.84 14.34 -15.67
N LEU A 607 -20.76 13.85 -16.26
CA LEU A 607 -20.80 13.03 -17.46
C LEU A 607 -20.33 11.62 -17.12
N HIS A 608 -21.18 10.64 -17.36
CA HIS A 608 -20.79 9.25 -17.44
C HIS A 608 -20.44 8.93 -18.88
N VAL A 609 -19.21 8.44 -19.09
CA VAL A 609 -18.66 8.15 -20.41
C VAL A 609 -17.99 6.78 -20.44
N ASP A 610 -17.94 6.18 -21.62
CA ASP A 610 -17.23 4.92 -21.87
C ASP A 610 -16.01 5.15 -22.77
N PHE A 611 -14.86 4.66 -22.32
CA PHE A 611 -13.59 4.76 -23.04
C PHE A 611 -13.40 3.57 -23.98
N ASN A 612 -13.15 3.88 -25.26
CA ASN A 612 -12.85 2.92 -26.30
C ASN A 612 -11.37 2.98 -26.65
N PHE A 613 -10.57 2.07 -26.10
CA PHE A 613 -9.15 1.99 -26.39
C PHE A 613 -8.90 1.23 -27.70
N ASN A 614 -8.00 1.76 -28.52
CA ASN A 614 -7.57 1.09 -29.73
C ASN A 614 -6.73 -0.14 -29.36
N TYR A 615 -7.15 -1.35 -29.78
CA TYR A 615 -6.32 -2.55 -29.64
C TYR A 615 -5.02 -2.37 -30.42
N ARG A 616 -3.88 -2.31 -29.71
CA ARG A 616 -2.57 -2.53 -30.32
C ARG A 616 -2.23 -3.99 -30.09
N TRP A 617 -2.23 -4.74 -31.19
CA TRP A 617 -1.76 -6.13 -31.28
C TRP A 617 -0.29 -6.25 -30.92
#